data_AF-L9UPV1-F1
#
_entry.id   AF-L9UPV1-F1
#
_cell.length_a   1.000
_cell.length_b   1.000
_cell.length_c   1.000
_cell.angle_alpha   90.00
_cell.angle_beta   90.00
_cell.angle_gamma   90.00
#
_symmetry.space_group_name_H-M   'P 1'
#
loop_
_entity.id
_entity.type
_entity.pdbx_description
1 polymer ?
#
loop_
_entity_poly.entity_id
_entity_poly.type
_entity_poly.pdbx_seq_one_letter_code
_entity_poly.pdbx_strand_id
1 'polypeptide(L)'
;MHRPNETRYHRSYSGTLKNALDYCGRDEFAETTVGLLEVAAGRFPGTAIVHLRHVVRTLHAWTVPTAVAIPDSHTIVTADGITDETIAERTRQLGRELVEYAGVAQYPKGSVQPIAVAEAKQGDS
;
A
#
# COMPACT_ATOMS: atom_id res chain seq x y z
N MET A 1 -3.10 33.66 23.96
CA MET A 1 -2.20 32.50 23.81
C MET A 1 -2.78 31.58 22.75
N HIS A 2 -2.37 31.78 21.49
CA HIS A 2 -2.86 31.08 20.30
C HIS A 2 -2.08 29.77 20.17
N ARG A 3 -2.75 28.62 20.26
CA ARG A 3 -2.14 27.34 19.88
C ARG A 3 -2.06 27.34 18.35
N PRO A 4 -0.87 27.19 17.75
CA PRO A 4 -0.76 27.07 16.30
C PRO A 4 -1.55 25.83 15.85
N ASN A 5 -2.16 25.95 14.68
CA ASN A 5 -2.89 24.90 14.00
C ASN A 5 -2.09 23.60 13.92
N GLU A 6 -2.37 22.65 14.80
CA GLU A 6 -2.00 21.27 14.56
C GLU A 6 -2.68 20.87 13.25
N THR A 7 -1.88 20.67 12.18
CA THR A 7 -2.34 19.93 11.02
C THR A 7 -2.71 18.54 11.51
N ARG A 8 -4.00 18.36 11.84
CA ARG A 8 -4.56 17.07 12.21
C ARG A 8 -4.49 16.18 10.98
N TYR A 9 -3.39 15.43 10.85
CA TYR A 9 -3.24 14.32 9.92
C TYR A 9 -4.38 13.33 10.16
N HIS A 10 -5.42 13.39 9.34
CA HIS A 10 -6.60 12.53 9.44
C HIS A 10 -6.33 11.13 8.90
N ARG A 11 -5.28 10.43 9.38
CA ARG A 11 -4.95 9.02 9.07
C ARG A 11 -5.12 8.63 7.58
N SER A 12 -5.01 9.59 6.67
CA SER A 12 -5.14 9.48 5.22
C SER A 12 -3.78 9.84 4.63
N TYR A 13 -3.59 9.63 3.33
CA TYR A 13 -2.32 9.93 2.67
C TYR A 13 -1.97 11.43 2.75
N SER A 14 -0.68 11.74 2.61
CA SER A 14 -0.17 13.11 2.82
C SER A 14 -0.73 14.10 1.80
N GLY A 15 -0.91 15.36 2.23
CA GLY A 15 -1.30 16.46 1.32
C GLY A 15 -0.27 16.67 0.20
N THR A 16 1.00 16.38 0.44
CA THR A 16 2.06 16.42 -0.58
C THR A 16 1.84 15.37 -1.67
N LEU A 17 1.47 14.13 -1.29
CA LEU A 17 1.14 13.09 -2.26
C LEU A 17 -0.13 13.45 -3.04
N LYS A 18 -1.13 14.03 -2.37
CA LYS A 18 -2.32 14.53 -3.04
C LYS A 18 -1.96 15.59 -4.10
N ASN A 19 -1.13 16.57 -3.74
CA ASN A 19 -0.72 17.62 -4.67
C ASN A 19 0.06 17.04 -5.87
N ALA A 20 0.94 16.07 -5.66
CA ALA A 20 1.64 15.40 -6.75
C ALA A 20 0.68 14.65 -7.69
N LEU A 21 -0.30 13.93 -7.14
CA LEU A 21 -1.34 13.25 -7.92
C LEU A 21 -2.27 14.22 -8.64
N ASP A 22 -2.52 15.42 -8.11
CA ASP A 22 -3.34 16.43 -8.78
C ASP A 22 -2.63 17.04 -10.01
N TYR A 23 -1.29 16.94 -10.10
CA TYR A 23 -0.52 17.32 -11.29
C TYR A 23 -0.38 16.21 -12.33
N CYS A 24 -0.52 14.95 -11.93
CA CYS A 24 -0.44 13.78 -12.81
C CYS A 24 -1.87 13.27 -13.08
N GLY A 25 -2.42 13.66 -14.22
CA GLY A 25 -3.76 13.31 -14.66
C GLY A 25 -3.91 11.85 -15.07
N ARG A 26 -5.12 11.49 -15.48
CA ARG A 26 -5.48 10.13 -15.95
C ARG A 26 -4.58 9.64 -17.09
N ASP A 27 -4.16 10.53 -17.99
CA ASP A 27 -3.38 10.16 -19.17
C ASP A 27 -1.95 9.72 -18.82
N GLU A 28 -1.44 10.11 -17.66
CA GLU A 28 -0.10 9.76 -17.18
C GLU A 28 -0.08 8.51 -16.29
N PHE A 29 -1.24 8.10 -15.77
CA PHE A 29 -1.38 6.95 -14.86
C PHE A 29 -2.17 5.78 -15.43
N ALA A 30 -2.97 5.99 -16.47
CA ALA A 30 -3.73 4.91 -17.09
C ALA A 30 -2.79 3.76 -17.49
N GLU A 31 -3.22 2.53 -17.22
CA GLU A 31 -2.47 1.30 -17.58
C GLU A 31 -1.10 1.17 -16.88
N THR A 32 -0.83 1.98 -15.86
CA THR A 32 0.40 1.91 -15.08
C THR A 32 0.24 1.00 -13.87
N THR A 33 1.24 0.17 -13.62
CA THR A 33 1.36 -0.66 -12.42
C THR A 33 1.80 0.19 -11.22
N VAL A 34 1.05 0.11 -10.12
CA VAL A 34 1.24 0.90 -8.91
C VAL A 34 1.41 0.00 -7.68
N GLY A 35 2.43 0.28 -6.88
CA GLY A 35 2.65 -0.33 -5.57
C GLY A 35 2.25 0.63 -4.45
N LEU A 36 1.64 0.12 -3.39
CA LEU A 36 1.21 0.92 -2.24
C LEU A 36 2.04 0.58 -1.00
N LEU A 37 2.73 1.59 -0.47
CA LEU A 37 3.49 1.51 0.78
C LEU A 37 3.13 2.71 1.66
N GLU A 38 2.69 2.44 2.88
CA GLU A 38 2.37 3.44 3.91
C GLU A 38 3.38 3.36 5.04
N VAL A 39 3.89 4.51 5.48
CA VAL A 39 4.74 4.65 6.66
C VAL A 39 4.01 5.49 7.70
N ALA A 40 3.77 4.92 8.87
CA ALA A 40 3.06 5.57 9.96
C ALA A 40 3.94 5.70 11.21
N ALA A 41 3.80 6.83 11.91
CA ALA A 41 4.50 7.04 13.17
C ALA A 41 3.90 6.22 14.34
N GLY A 42 2.69 5.66 14.19
CA GLY A 42 1.97 4.94 15.23
C GLY A 42 1.58 3.51 14.84
N ARG A 43 0.98 2.81 15.81
CA ARG A 43 0.80 1.35 15.83
C ARG A 43 -0.21 0.78 14.82
N PHE A 44 -1.10 1.59 14.27
CA PHE A 44 -2.23 1.14 13.44
C PHE A 44 -2.23 1.80 12.05
N PRO A 45 -1.32 1.37 11.16
CA PRO A 45 -1.26 1.84 9.77
C PRO A 45 -2.28 1.09 8.89
N GLY A 46 -2.49 1.57 7.67
CA GLY A 46 -3.24 0.87 6.60
C GLY A 46 -4.44 1.65 6.05
N THR A 47 -4.92 2.67 6.78
CA THR A 47 -6.04 3.50 6.32
C THR A 47 -5.67 4.30 5.06
N ALA A 48 -4.41 4.75 4.93
CA ALA A 48 -3.97 5.45 3.73
C ALA A 48 -3.92 4.51 2.52
N ILE A 49 -3.51 3.25 2.69
CA ILE A 49 -3.52 2.24 1.62
C ILE A 49 -4.93 2.02 1.08
N VAL A 50 -5.94 1.90 1.96
CA VAL A 50 -7.34 1.73 1.55
C VAL A 50 -7.80 2.91 0.69
N HIS A 51 -7.52 4.15 1.13
CA HIS A 51 -7.88 5.34 0.37
C HIS A 51 -7.12 5.43 -0.96
N LEU A 52 -5.82 5.13 -0.98
CA LEU A 52 -5.01 5.17 -2.21
C LEU A 52 -5.46 4.12 -3.23
N ARG A 53 -5.89 2.93 -2.78
CA ARG A 53 -6.44 1.92 -3.69
C ARG A 53 -7.68 2.42 -4.42
N HIS A 54 -8.52 3.22 -3.77
CA HIS A 54 -9.66 3.87 -4.44
C HIS A 54 -9.20 4.92 -5.46
N VAL A 55 -8.21 5.75 -5.11
CA VAL A 55 -7.65 6.77 -6.02
C VAL A 55 -7.02 6.14 -7.25
N VAL A 56 -6.17 5.11 -7.08
CA VAL A 56 -5.52 4.38 -8.18
C VAL A 56 -6.55 3.82 -9.15
N ARG A 57 -7.67 3.28 -8.63
CA ARG A 57 -8.75 2.76 -9.48
C ARG A 57 -9.43 3.86 -10.31
N THR A 58 -9.63 5.06 -9.74
CA THR A 58 -10.20 6.22 -10.44
C THR A 58 -9.25 6.79 -11.50
N LEU A 59 -7.94 6.59 -11.34
CA LEU A 59 -6.91 6.94 -12.32
C LEU A 59 -6.75 5.88 -13.44
N HIS A 60 -7.54 4.80 -13.43
CA HIS A 60 -7.39 3.66 -14.36
C HIS A 60 -6.01 2.99 -14.33
N ALA A 61 -5.27 3.20 -13.24
CA ALA A 61 -4.03 2.51 -12.93
C ALA A 61 -4.34 1.17 -12.24
N TRP A 62 -3.37 0.27 -12.27
CA TRP A 62 -3.50 -1.05 -11.65
C TRP A 62 -2.65 -1.16 -10.40
N THR A 63 -3.26 -1.44 -9.25
CA THR A 63 -2.52 -1.74 -8.03
C THR A 63 -2.12 -3.22 -7.96
N VAL A 64 -0.85 -3.52 -7.71
CA VAL A 64 -0.41 -4.89 -7.42
C VAL A 64 -1.12 -5.46 -6.17
N PRO A 65 -1.24 -6.80 -6.05
CA PRO A 65 -1.90 -7.41 -4.90
C PRO A 65 -1.21 -7.07 -3.58
N THR A 66 0.13 -7.08 -3.55
CA THR A 66 0.88 -6.76 -2.35
C THR A 66 0.79 -5.27 -2.01
N ALA A 67 0.59 -4.98 -0.73
CA ALA A 67 0.70 -3.64 -0.17
C ALA A 67 1.39 -3.73 1.19
N VAL A 68 2.11 -2.68 1.58
CA VAL A 68 2.94 -2.66 2.79
C VAL A 68 2.55 -1.50 3.69
N ALA A 69 2.32 -1.79 4.96
CA ALA A 69 2.04 -0.80 5.99
C ALA A 69 3.11 -0.93 7.08
N ILE A 70 3.88 0.14 7.32
CA ILE A 70 4.96 0.18 8.31
C ILE A 70 4.46 0.95 9.54
N PRO A 71 4.20 0.28 10.68
CA PRO A 71 3.86 0.94 11.93
C PRO A 71 5.11 1.51 12.61
N ASP A 72 4.93 2.33 13.63
CA ASP A 72 5.97 2.75 14.59
C ASP A 72 7.31 3.10 13.89
N SER A 73 7.22 3.85 12.77
CA SER A 73 8.32 3.98 11.80
C SER A 73 9.61 4.53 12.36
N HIS A 74 9.52 5.35 13.41
CA HIS A 74 10.66 5.91 14.15
C HIS A 74 11.54 4.83 14.81
N THR A 75 10.99 3.63 15.04
CA THR A 75 11.71 2.48 15.61
C THR A 75 12.10 1.48 14.51
N ILE A 76 11.24 1.28 13.51
CA ILE A 76 11.40 0.21 12.52
C ILE A 76 12.25 0.63 11.32
N VAL A 77 12.25 1.92 10.96
CA VAL A 77 13.01 2.44 9.81
C VAL A 77 14.26 3.14 10.31
N THR A 78 15.43 2.62 9.92
CA THR A 78 16.75 3.16 10.27
C THR A 78 17.52 3.54 9.02
N ALA A 79 18.73 4.08 9.21
CA ALA A 79 19.64 4.37 8.09
C ALA A 79 20.04 3.11 7.31
N ASP A 80 20.04 1.94 7.96
CA ASP A 80 20.40 0.66 7.37
C ASP A 80 19.20 -0.07 6.74
N GLY A 81 17.99 0.48 6.88
CA GLY A 81 16.76 -0.03 6.26
C GLY A 81 15.66 -0.35 7.26
N ILE A 82 14.81 -1.32 6.90
CA ILE A 82 13.69 -1.79 7.73
C ILE A 82 14.22 -2.90 8.65
N THR A 83 14.17 -2.68 9.96
CA THR A 83 14.71 -3.62 10.96
C THR A 83 13.79 -4.81 11.24
N ASP A 84 12.48 -4.64 11.04
CA ASP A 84 11.52 -5.74 11.09
C ASP A 84 11.64 -6.59 9.81
N GLU A 85 12.12 -7.81 9.95
CA GLU A 85 12.39 -8.72 8.81
C GLU A 85 11.12 -9.07 8.03
N THR A 86 9.97 -9.16 8.70
CA THR A 86 8.69 -9.50 8.04
C THR A 86 8.23 -8.35 7.15
N ILE A 87 8.32 -7.12 7.66
CA ILE A 87 8.01 -5.91 6.89
C ILE A 87 9.03 -5.72 5.77
N ALA A 88 10.31 -5.97 6.04
CA ALA A 88 11.37 -5.88 5.04
C ALA A 88 11.11 -6.87 3.89
N GLU A 89 10.76 -8.12 4.19
CA GLU A 89 10.49 -9.11 3.14
C GLU A 89 9.24 -8.79 2.34
N ARG A 90 8.17 -8.33 3.00
CA ARG A 90 6.96 -7.89 2.30
C ARG A 90 7.23 -6.67 1.40
N THR A 91 8.15 -5.79 1.80
CA THR A 91 8.62 -4.66 0.99
C THR A 91 9.42 -5.13 -0.23
N ARG A 92 10.29 -6.14 -0.06
CA ARG A 92 10.99 -6.75 -1.21
C ARG A 92 10.02 -7.44 -2.15
N GLN A 93 9.01 -8.14 -1.64
CA GLN A 93 7.96 -8.74 -2.44
C GLN A 93 7.21 -7.69 -3.27
N LEU A 94 6.81 -6.57 -2.64
CA LEU A 94 6.19 -5.45 -3.35
C LEU A 94 7.06 -4.97 -4.51
N GLY A 95 8.37 -4.81 -4.28
CA GLY A 95 9.32 -4.41 -5.33
C GLY A 95 9.44 -5.42 -6.47
N ARG A 96 9.49 -6.73 -6.15
CA ARG A 96 9.54 -7.80 -7.16
C ARG A 96 8.28 -7.81 -8.03
N GLU A 97 7.10 -7.76 -7.39
CA GLU A 97 5.82 -7.68 -8.10
C GLU A 97 5.77 -6.44 -8.99
N LEU A 98 6.17 -5.27 -8.50
CA LEU A 98 6.22 -4.05 -9.31
C LEU A 98 7.04 -4.20 -10.59
N VAL A 99 8.21 -4.83 -10.52
CA VAL A 99 9.09 -5.05 -11.68
C VAL A 99 8.50 -6.11 -12.62
N GLU A 100 8.03 -7.23 -12.07
CA GLU A 100 7.40 -8.31 -12.84
C GLU A 100 6.20 -7.80 -13.64
N TYR A 101 5.46 -6.87 -13.05
CA TYR A 101 4.23 -6.32 -13.61
C TYR A 101 4.41 -4.96 -14.30
N ALA A 102 5.62 -4.44 -14.42
CA ALA A 102 5.88 -3.10 -14.99
C ALA A 102 5.42 -2.96 -16.46
N GLY A 103 5.25 -4.07 -17.19
CA GLY A 103 4.73 -4.10 -18.57
C GLY A 103 3.28 -4.60 -18.70
N VAL A 104 2.59 -4.83 -17.60
CA VAL A 104 1.23 -5.38 -17.60
C VAL A 104 0.23 -4.24 -17.50
N ALA A 105 -0.30 -3.81 -18.64
CA ALA A 105 -1.31 -2.75 -18.75
C ALA A 105 -2.63 -3.11 -18.04
N GLN A 106 -2.96 -4.41 -17.93
CA GLN A 106 -4.17 -4.94 -17.29
C GLN A 106 -3.95 -6.35 -16.74
N TYR A 107 -4.65 -6.71 -15.64
CA TYR A 107 -4.63 -8.07 -15.09
C TYR A 107 -4.89 -9.13 -16.18
N PRO A 108 -4.08 -10.21 -16.30
CA PRO A 108 -4.37 -11.30 -17.21
C PRO A 108 -5.75 -11.87 -16.86
N LYS A 109 -6.74 -11.72 -17.76
CA LYS A 109 -8.05 -12.33 -17.56
C LYS A 109 -7.90 -13.86 -17.59
N GLY A 110 -7.76 -14.46 -16.41
CA GLY A 110 -7.89 -15.90 -16.21
C GLY A 110 -6.77 -16.51 -15.36
N SER A 111 -6.95 -16.53 -14.04
CA SER A 111 -6.61 -17.66 -13.14
C SER A 111 -6.64 -17.23 -11.66
N VAL A 112 -7.80 -16.77 -11.18
CA VAL A 112 -8.09 -16.87 -9.75
C VAL A 112 -8.64 -18.28 -9.52
N GLN A 113 -7.79 -19.20 -9.05
CA GLN A 113 -8.29 -20.42 -8.43
C GLN A 113 -8.81 -20.07 -7.04
N PRO A 114 -9.99 -20.57 -6.62
CA PRO A 114 -10.51 -20.32 -5.28
C PRO A 114 -9.52 -20.83 -4.24
N ILE A 115 -9.20 -19.98 -3.26
CA ILE A 115 -8.43 -20.36 -2.10
C ILE A 115 -9.29 -21.37 -1.32
N ALA A 116 -8.88 -22.64 -1.29
CA ALA A 116 -9.56 -23.65 -0.49
C ALA A 116 -9.43 -23.27 0.99
N VAL A 117 -10.56 -22.92 1.60
CA VAL A 117 -10.65 -22.72 3.05
C VAL A 117 -10.61 -24.11 3.69
N ALA A 118 -9.50 -24.42 4.37
CA ALA A 118 -9.38 -25.64 5.15
C ALA A 118 -10.34 -25.57 6.35
N GLU A 119 -11.32 -26.47 6.38
CA GLU A 119 -12.19 -26.72 7.53
C GLU A 119 -11.35 -27.16 8.73
N ALA A 120 -11.40 -26.38 9.81
CA ALA A 120 -10.87 -26.79 11.10
C ALA A 120 -11.74 -27.91 11.66
N LYS A 121 -11.16 -29.11 11.80
CA LYS A 121 -11.78 -30.21 12.54
C LYS A 121 -11.95 -29.79 14.00
N GLN A 122 -13.20 -29.70 14.44
CA GLN A 122 -13.57 -29.64 15.84
C GLN A 122 -13.36 -31.04 16.44
N GLY A 123 -12.31 -31.20 17.23
CA GLY A 123 -12.01 -32.41 18.01
C GLY A 123 -12.47 -32.24 19.46
N ASP A 124 -13.52 -32.97 19.80
CA ASP A 124 -13.72 -33.80 21.00
C ASP A 124 -13.04 -33.40 22.33
N SER A 125 -13.86 -33.06 23.31
CA SER A 125 -13.82 -33.57 24.70
C SER A 125 -15.14 -33.28 25.41
#